data_AF-A0A7J2XAZ7-F1
#
_entry.id   AF-A0A7J2XAZ7-F1
#
_cell.length_a   1.000
_cell.length_b   1.000
_cell.length_c   1.000
_cell.angle_alpha   90.00
_cell.angle_beta   90.00
_cell.angle_gamma   90.00
#
_symmetry.space_group_name_H-M   'P 1'
#
loop_
_entity.id
_entity.type
_entity.pdbx_description
1 polymer ?
#
loop_
_entity_poly.entity_id
_entity_poly.type
_entity_poly.pdbx_seq_one_letter_code
_entity_poly.pdbx_strand_id
1 'polypeptide(L)' 'MDKGTRLVRTRALENEVCSFCRRRIEKGEWFYREEGINFHLHSLIARRVCEDCYQKYGEKILKREN' A
#
# COMPACT_ATOMS: atom_id res chain seq x y z
N MET A 1 -1.34 -19.66 -11.24
CA MET A 1 -1.81 -18.29 -11.49
C MET A 1 -1.36 -17.44 -10.32
N ASP A 2 -0.22 -16.78 -10.46
CA ASP A 2 0.24 -15.77 -9.53
C ASP A 2 -0.87 -14.72 -9.39
N LYS A 3 -1.56 -14.71 -8.25
CA LYS A 3 -2.50 -13.66 -7.90
C LYS A 3 -1.67 -12.39 -7.67
N GLY A 4 -1.38 -11.68 -8.75
CA GLY A 4 -0.56 -10.48 -8.72
C GLY A 4 -1.31 -9.34 -8.01
N THR A 5 -0.75 -8.86 -6.92
CA THR A 5 -1.08 -7.57 -6.32
C THR A 5 -0.02 -6.56 -6.73
N ARG A 6 -0.41 -5.29 -6.91
CA ARG A 6 0.53 -4.19 -7.21
C ARG A 6 0.31 -3.03 -6.24
N LEU A 7 1.35 -2.22 -6.07
CA LEU A 7 1.26 -0.97 -5.31
C LEU A 7 0.92 0.18 -6.26
N VAL A 8 -0.25 0.77 -6.08
CA VAL A 8 -0.73 1.90 -6.87
C VAL A 8 -0.59 3.17 -6.07
N ARG A 9 0.11 4.16 -6.64
CA ARG A 9 0.27 5.47 -6.03
C ARG A 9 -1.07 6.20 -6.04
N THR A 10 -1.50 6.66 -4.88
CA THR A 10 -2.75 7.41 -4.71
C THR A 10 -2.61 8.46 -3.61
N ARG A 11 -3.55 9.41 -3.59
CA ARG A 11 -3.56 10.52 -2.62
C ARG A 11 -4.51 10.18 -1.48
N ALA A 12 -4.07 10.41 -0.25
CA ALA A 12 -4.85 10.15 0.94
C ALA A 12 -6.10 11.05 0.99
N LEU A 13 -7.28 10.45 0.93
CA LEU A 13 -8.56 11.18 1.07
C LEU A 13 -8.87 11.50 2.53
N GLU A 14 -8.34 10.68 3.45
CA GLU A 14 -8.44 10.79 4.89
C GLU A 14 -7.08 10.47 5.53
N ASN A 15 -6.99 10.52 6.86
CA ASN A 15 -5.77 10.17 7.56
C ASN A 15 -5.59 8.65 7.56
N GLU A 16 -4.57 8.18 6.87
CA GLU A 16 -4.25 6.77 6.70
C GLU A 16 -3.07 6.37 7.59
N VAL A 17 -2.83 5.07 7.73
CA VAL A 17 -1.66 4.56 8.48
C VAL A 17 -0.89 3.60 7.58
N CYS A 18 0.42 3.82 7.50
CA CYS A 18 1.31 2.91 6.78
C CYS A 18 1.33 1.55 7.48
N SER A 19 0.93 0.49 6.78
CA SER A 19 0.98 -0.90 7.25
C SER A 19 2.39 -1.37 7.57
N PHE A 20 3.43 -0.71 7.03
CA PHE A 20 4.82 -1.12 7.21
C PHE A 20 5.52 -0.42 8.39
N CYS A 21 5.54 0.92 8.41
CA CYS A 21 6.22 1.69 9.46
C CYS A 21 5.26 2.25 10.53
N ARG A 22 3.95 2.05 10.39
CA ARG A 22 2.90 2.62 11.26
C ARG A 22 2.90 4.14 11.36
N ARG A 23 3.63 4.83 10.48
CA ARG A 23 3.56 6.30 10.33
C ARG A 23 2.16 6.70 9.85
N ARG A 24 1.64 7.80 10.39
CA ARG A 24 0.43 8.45 9.88
C ARG A 24 0.71 9.09 8.52
N ILE A 25 -0.16 8.82 7.57
CA ILE A 25 -0.23 9.47 6.26
C ILE A 25 -1.39 10.46 6.37
N GLU A 26 -1.08 11.75 6.34
CA GLU A 26 -2.07 12.80 6.46
C GLU A 26 -2.94 12.91 5.20
N LYS A 27 -4.17 13.39 5.38
CA LYS A 27 -5.04 13.72 4.27
C LYS A 27 -4.33 14.64 3.28
N GLY A 28 -4.28 14.22 2.02
CA GLY A 28 -3.62 14.94 0.94
C GLY A 28 -2.17 14.51 0.70
N GLU A 29 -1.56 13.68 1.54
CA GLU A 29 -0.25 13.08 1.28
C GLU A 29 -0.34 11.96 0.23
N TRP A 30 0.79 11.69 -0.42
CA TRP A 30 0.93 10.57 -1.35
C TRP A 30 1.29 9.29 -0.62
N PHE A 31 0.63 8.20 -1.01
CA PHE A 31 0.93 6.87 -0.52
C PHE A 31 0.67 5.82 -1.60
N TYR A 32 1.04 4.59 -1.31
CA TYR A 32 0.87 3.46 -2.21
C TYR A 32 -0.10 2.46 -1.58
N ARG A 33 -1.17 2.17 -2.30
CA ARG A 33 -2.19 1.20 -1.89
C ARG A 33 -2.02 -0.09 -2.69
N GLU A 34 -2.11 -1.21 -1.99
CA GLU A 34 -2.16 -2.52 -2.64
C GLU A 34 -3.50 -2.75 -3.34
N GLU A 35 -3.44 -3.07 -4.63
CA GLU A 35 -4.59 -3.42 -5.46
C GLU A 35 -4.35 -4.77 -6.17
N GLY A 36 -5.40 -5.59 -6.26
CA GLY A 36 -5.36 -6.84 -7.02
C GLY A 36 -5.46 -6.56 -8.52
N ILE A 37 -4.58 -7.16 -9.33
CA ILE A 37 -4.52 -6.91 -10.78
C ILE A 37 -5.71 -7.54 -11.52
N ASN A 38 -6.28 -8.63 -10.99
CA ASN A 38 -7.38 -9.39 -11.62
C ASN A 38 -8.51 -9.77 -10.65
N PHE A 39 -8.52 -9.20 -9.45
CA PHE A 39 -9.53 -9.49 -8.44
C PHE A 39 -9.71 -8.28 -7.52
N HIS A 40 -10.93 -8.11 -7.01
CA HIS A 40 -11.20 -7.08 -6.03
C HIS A 40 -10.58 -7.51 -4.69
N LEU A 41 -9.47 -6.88 -4.32
CA LEU A 41 -8.87 -7.07 -3.01
C LEU A 41 -9.78 -6.36 -1.98
N HIS A 42 -10.37 -7.13 -1.06
CA HIS A 42 -11.17 -6.55 0.01
C HIS A 42 -10.33 -5.50 0.76
N SER A 43 -10.86 -4.30 0.95
CA SER A 43 -10.15 -3.14 1.53
C SER A 43 -9.48 -3.43 2.89
N LEU A 44 -9.95 -4.44 3.62
CA LEU A 44 -9.38 -4.91 4.89
C LEU A 44 -7.99 -5.57 4.74
N ILE A 45 -7.68 -6.09 3.55
CA ILE A 45 -6.41 -6.80 3.25
C ILE A 45 -5.45 -5.87 2.50
N ALA A 46 -5.96 -4.80 1.87
CA ALA A 46 -5.16 -3.85 1.10
C ALA A 46 -4.15 -3.12 1.99
N ARG A 47 -2.86 -3.45 1.84
CA ARG A 47 -1.77 -2.78 2.53
C ARG A 47 -1.63 -1.35 2.03
N ARG A 48 -1.29 -0.46 2.95
CA ARG A 48 -1.08 0.97 2.69
C ARG A 48 0.36 1.30 3.05
N VAL A 49 1.09 1.91 2.14
CA VAL A 49 2.54 2.12 2.28
C VAL A 49 2.83 3.59 2.05
N CYS A 50 3.43 4.26 3.03
CA CYS A 50 3.84 5.65 2.85
C CYS A 50 4.95 5.77 1.80
N GLU A 51 5.11 6.96 1.23
CA GLU A 51 6.11 7.21 0.18
C GLU A 51 7.53 6.82 0.62
N ASP A 52 7.94 7.12 1.87
CA ASP A 52 9.25 6.72 2.40
C ASP A 52 9.48 5.19 2.34
N CYS A 53 8.49 4.41 2.77
CA CYS A 53 8.62 2.95 2.77
C CYS A 53 8.68 2.43 1.35
N TYR A 54 7.83 2.97 0.47
CA TYR A 54 7.85 2.59 -0.94
C TYR A 54 9.18 2.94 -1.61
N GLN A 55 9.76 4.12 -1.35
CA GLN A 55 11.08 4.48 -1.90
C GLN A 55 12.20 3.55 -1.39
N LYS A 56 12.11 3.10 -0.14
CA LYS A 56 13.13 2.24 0.47
C LYS A 56 13.08 0.78 0.01
N TYR A 57 11.87 0.24 -0.19
CA TYR A 57 11.68 -1.20 -0.44
C TYR A 57 10.96 -1.51 -1.76
N GLY A 58 10.24 -0.54 -2.34
CA GLY A 58 9.45 -0.69 -3.55
C GLY A 58 8.37 -1.76 -3.43
N GLU A 59 8.12 -2.46 -4.54
CA GLU A 59 7.16 -3.57 -4.60
C GLU A 59 7.61 -4.80 -3.78
N LYS A 60 8.87 -4.85 -3.31
CA LYS A 60 9.33 -5.94 -2.44
C LYS A 60 8.59 -5.99 -1.10
N ILE A 61 7.92 -4.90 -0.71
CA ILE A 61 7.04 -4.86 0.47
C ILE A 61 5.91 -5.90 0.36
N LEU A 62 5.42 -6.15 -0.86
CA LEU A 62 4.33 -7.11 -1.09
C LEU A 62 4.75 -8.55 -0.77
N LYS A 63 6.04 -8.87 -0.96
CA LYS A 63 6.60 -10.22 -0.76
C LYS A 63 6.90 -10.56 0.71
N ARG A 64 6.83 -9.59 1.62
CA ARG A 64 6.88 -9.88 3.07
C ARG A 64 5.48 -10.32 3.50
N GLU A 65 5.14 -11.58 3.21
CA GLU A 65 4.18 -12.31 4.04
C GLU A 65 4.80 -12.48 5.43
N ASN A 66 4.01 -12.19 6.46
CA ASN A 66 4.35 -12.42 7.85
C ASN A 66 3.46 -13.53 8.38
#